data_AF-A0A4Q5X030-F1
#
_entry.id   AF-A0A4Q5X030-F1
#
_cell.length_a   1.000
_cell.length_b   1.000
_cell.length_c   1.000
_cell.angle_alpha   90.00
_cell.angle_beta   90.00
_cell.angle_gamma   90.00
#
_symmetry.space_group_name_H-M   'P 1'
#
loop_
_entity.id
_entity.type
_entity.pdbx_description
1 polymer ?
#
loop_
_entity_poly.entity_id
_entity_poly.type
_entity_poly.pdbx_seq_one_letter_code
_entity_poly.pdbx_strand_id
1 'polypeptide(L)'
;MATFGIDLSHHQRAASQPWDKFEGKVDFVICRAAYGGLMRDREVIEHMRRARAIGAKVGLYQFFRPSQSVDRHWDELRAVADLVKLGEGDIVPALDIEHDPMPKPGQDVAPSWSPQCEELVSRIVQGFGDALVYITQREWRMLGKPQWLLERPLWVAHYTDRPTPATPNDAPATIWQHRVAPFDPHGPGGFDKKHPVLDQNRGLRDLPLIGSAPDAGLDDLRDHVALALPETVLIA
;
A
#
# COMPACT_ATOMS: atom_id res chain seq x y z
N MET A 1 -14.62 17.15 -0.99
CA MET A 1 -15.68 16.12 -1.00
C MET A 1 -15.15 14.90 -0.28
N ALA A 2 -15.99 14.13 0.42
CA ALA A 2 -15.52 12.87 1.01
C ALA A 2 -15.21 11.89 -0.12
N THR A 3 -14.03 11.26 -0.09
CA THR A 3 -13.69 10.19 -1.03
C THR A 3 -13.98 8.84 -0.40
N PHE A 4 -14.58 7.95 -1.17
CA PHE A 4 -14.94 6.60 -0.77
C PHE A 4 -14.02 5.60 -1.45
N GLY A 5 -13.59 4.59 -0.71
CA GLY A 5 -12.75 3.56 -1.27
C GLY A 5 -13.05 2.18 -0.71
N ILE A 6 -12.46 1.19 -1.35
CA ILE A 6 -12.48 -0.21 -0.92
C ILE A 6 -11.07 -0.76 -0.96
N ASP A 7 -10.80 -1.78 -0.16
CA ASP A 7 -9.58 -2.56 -0.29
C ASP A 7 -9.91 -4.03 -0.56
N LEU A 8 -9.07 -4.67 -1.36
CA LEU A 8 -9.36 -5.98 -1.96
C LEU A 8 -8.15 -6.89 -1.89
N SER A 9 -8.44 -8.18 -1.74
CA SER A 9 -7.46 -9.26 -1.87
C SER A 9 -8.11 -10.48 -2.50
N HIS A 10 -7.40 -11.60 -2.61
CA HIS A 10 -7.98 -12.84 -3.17
C HIS A 10 -9.24 -13.34 -2.44
N HIS A 11 -9.52 -12.87 -1.22
CA HIS A 11 -10.75 -13.17 -0.50
C HIS A 11 -11.98 -12.59 -1.22
N GLN A 12 -11.83 -11.44 -1.88
CA GLN A 12 -12.84 -10.78 -2.70
C GLN A 12 -12.58 -11.05 -4.19
N ARG A 13 -12.77 -12.31 -4.64
CA ARG A 13 -12.57 -12.71 -6.05
C ARG A 13 -13.08 -11.65 -7.03
N ALA A 14 -12.21 -11.17 -7.92
CA ALA A 14 -12.47 -10.00 -8.74
C ALA A 14 -13.68 -10.20 -9.67
N ALA A 15 -13.80 -11.38 -10.27
CA ALA A 15 -14.91 -11.74 -11.16
C ALA A 15 -16.28 -11.82 -10.47
N SER A 16 -16.31 -11.91 -9.14
CA SER A 16 -17.55 -11.99 -8.35
C SER A 16 -17.95 -10.66 -7.71
N GLN A 17 -17.10 -9.63 -7.83
CA GLN A 17 -17.43 -8.31 -7.27
C GLN A 17 -18.41 -7.56 -8.18
N PRO A 18 -19.36 -6.81 -7.60
CA PRO A 18 -20.35 -6.06 -8.35
C PRO A 18 -19.79 -4.73 -8.86
N TRP A 19 -18.83 -4.76 -9.80
CA TRP A 19 -18.13 -3.58 -10.32
C TRP A 19 -19.05 -2.46 -10.82
N ASP A 20 -20.14 -2.80 -11.50
CA ASP A 20 -21.15 -1.83 -11.96
C ASP A 20 -21.80 -1.06 -10.81
N LYS A 21 -21.81 -1.63 -9.60
CA LYS A 21 -22.30 -0.93 -8.40
C LYS A 21 -21.27 -0.01 -7.78
N PHE A 22 -19.98 -0.21 -8.09
CA PHE A 22 -18.87 0.60 -7.59
C PHE A 22 -18.64 1.84 -8.46
N GLU A 23 -18.91 1.75 -9.75
CA GLU A 23 -18.76 2.86 -10.69
C GLU A 23 -19.52 4.12 -10.22
N GLY A 24 -18.82 5.26 -10.20
CA GLY A 24 -19.34 6.54 -9.69
C GLY A 24 -19.56 6.62 -8.18
N LYS A 25 -19.22 5.57 -7.41
CA LYS A 25 -19.38 5.50 -5.95
C LYS A 25 -18.11 5.12 -5.19
N VAL A 26 -17.12 4.58 -5.88
CA VAL A 26 -15.81 4.21 -5.36
C VAL A 26 -14.77 5.05 -6.08
N ASP A 27 -14.15 5.99 -5.35
CA ASP A 27 -13.14 6.91 -5.85
C ASP A 27 -11.74 6.28 -5.87
N PHE A 28 -11.49 5.32 -4.97
CA PHE A 28 -10.22 4.61 -4.93
C PHE A 28 -10.33 3.13 -4.52
N VAL A 29 -9.37 2.32 -4.98
CA VAL A 29 -9.24 0.89 -4.67
C VAL A 29 -7.79 0.57 -4.32
N ILE A 30 -7.54 -0.02 -3.15
CA ILE A 30 -6.20 -0.51 -2.77
C ILE A 30 -6.21 -2.04 -2.80
N CYS A 31 -5.35 -2.64 -3.62
CA CYS A 31 -5.33 -4.09 -3.81
C CYS A 31 -4.12 -4.73 -3.12
N ARG A 32 -4.28 -5.91 -2.53
CA ARG A 32 -3.13 -6.64 -2.00
C ARG A 32 -2.16 -6.97 -3.13
N ALA A 33 -0.90 -6.58 -2.98
CA ALA A 33 0.18 -7.04 -3.85
C ALA A 33 0.55 -8.48 -3.52
N ALA A 34 0.90 -8.72 -2.25
CA ALA A 34 1.32 -10.02 -1.76
C ALA A 34 1.12 -10.16 -0.24
N TYR A 35 1.15 -11.40 0.22
CA TYR A 35 1.22 -11.77 1.63
C TYR A 35 2.63 -12.22 1.99
N GLY A 36 3.40 -11.29 2.57
CA GLY A 36 4.86 -11.37 2.60
C GLY A 36 5.48 -11.24 1.21
N GLY A 37 6.75 -11.61 1.07
CA GLY A 37 7.47 -11.65 -0.20
C GLY A 37 7.42 -12.99 -0.94
N LEU A 38 6.51 -13.89 -0.57
CA LEU A 38 6.46 -15.27 -1.11
C LEU A 38 5.13 -15.64 -1.75
N MET A 39 4.06 -14.90 -1.47
CA MET A 39 2.72 -15.23 -1.94
C MET A 39 2.07 -14.01 -2.58
N ARG A 40 2.32 -13.83 -3.87
CA ARG A 40 1.58 -12.89 -4.72
C ARG A 40 0.08 -13.09 -4.57
N ASP A 41 -0.67 -12.01 -4.46
CA ASP A 41 -2.12 -12.14 -4.50
C ASP A 41 -2.58 -12.50 -5.92
N ARG A 42 -3.28 -13.62 -6.05
CA ARG A 42 -3.68 -14.18 -7.35
C ARG A 42 -4.72 -13.34 -8.10
N GLU A 43 -5.44 -12.44 -7.41
CA GLU A 43 -6.47 -11.61 -8.02
C GLU A 43 -5.98 -10.20 -8.39
N VAL A 44 -4.77 -9.80 -7.95
CA VAL A 44 -4.29 -8.40 -8.02
C VAL A 44 -4.38 -7.80 -9.43
N ILE A 45 -4.02 -8.55 -10.46
CA ILE A 45 -4.04 -8.07 -11.86
C ILE A 45 -5.47 -7.73 -12.29
N GLU A 46 -6.43 -8.61 -12.00
CA GLU A 46 -7.82 -8.41 -12.40
C GLU A 46 -8.49 -7.34 -11.54
N HIS A 47 -8.18 -7.26 -10.24
CA HIS A 47 -8.64 -6.15 -9.40
C HIS A 47 -8.17 -4.81 -9.92
N MET A 48 -6.86 -4.65 -10.18
CA MET A 48 -6.29 -3.40 -10.68
C MET A 48 -6.91 -3.01 -12.02
N ARG A 49 -7.06 -3.97 -12.94
CA ARG A 49 -7.69 -3.74 -14.24
C ARG A 49 -9.14 -3.25 -14.11
N ARG A 50 -9.94 -3.90 -13.26
CA ARG A 50 -11.35 -3.57 -13.05
C ARG A 50 -11.53 -2.25 -12.30
N ALA A 51 -10.69 -1.97 -11.30
CA ALA A 51 -10.69 -0.72 -10.57
C ALA A 51 -10.40 0.47 -11.48
N ARG A 52 -9.39 0.35 -12.37
CA ARG A 52 -9.13 1.38 -13.39
C ARG A 52 -10.30 1.53 -14.35
N ALA A 53 -10.97 0.45 -14.74
CA ALA A 53 -12.09 0.48 -15.68
C ALA A 53 -13.31 1.26 -15.16
N ILE A 54 -13.53 1.29 -13.83
CA ILE A 54 -14.58 2.11 -13.20
C ILE A 54 -14.11 3.54 -12.89
N GLY A 55 -12.90 3.93 -13.31
CA GLY A 55 -12.34 5.26 -13.10
C GLY A 55 -11.74 5.51 -11.71
N ALA A 56 -11.60 4.48 -10.87
CA ALA A 56 -11.04 4.64 -9.53
C ALA A 56 -9.51 4.84 -9.58
N LYS A 57 -9.00 5.67 -8.66
CA LYS A 57 -7.56 5.67 -8.33
C LYS A 57 -7.17 4.33 -7.73
N VAL A 58 -6.01 3.81 -8.06
CA VAL A 58 -5.57 2.50 -7.57
C VAL A 58 -4.33 2.59 -6.72
N GLY A 59 -4.15 1.64 -5.82
CA GLY A 59 -2.94 1.48 -5.01
C GLY A 59 -2.67 0.01 -4.70
N LEU A 60 -1.49 -0.27 -4.16
CA LEU A 60 -1.12 -1.59 -3.67
C LEU A 60 -0.91 -1.58 -2.16
N TYR A 61 -1.17 -2.70 -1.50
CA TYR A 61 -0.67 -2.92 -0.15
C TYR A 61 0.14 -4.22 -0.05
N GLN A 62 1.21 -4.17 0.74
CA GLN A 62 2.07 -5.30 1.04
C GLN A 62 1.79 -5.75 2.47
N PHE A 63 1.22 -6.94 2.66
CA PHE A 63 1.06 -7.49 4.01
C PHE A 63 2.43 -7.92 4.55
N PHE A 64 2.78 -7.44 5.75
CA PHE A 64 4.05 -7.71 6.40
C PHE A 64 4.09 -9.12 7.03
N ARG A 65 5.13 -9.90 6.72
CA ARG A 65 5.40 -11.19 7.34
C ARG A 65 6.72 -11.12 8.12
N PRO A 66 6.70 -11.12 9.47
CA PRO A 66 7.93 -10.99 10.28
C PRO A 66 8.92 -12.14 10.07
N SER A 67 8.44 -13.29 9.60
CA SER A 67 9.25 -14.47 9.29
C SER A 67 10.04 -14.38 7.97
N GLN A 68 9.87 -13.31 7.20
CA GLN A 68 10.47 -13.15 5.86
C GLN A 68 11.36 -11.89 5.82
N SER A 69 12.38 -11.89 4.96
CA SER A 69 13.30 -10.75 4.86
C SER A 69 12.65 -9.54 4.20
N VAL A 70 13.14 -8.34 4.54
CA VAL A 70 12.73 -7.08 3.89
C VAL A 70 12.94 -7.17 2.37
N ASP A 71 14.06 -7.74 1.93
CA ASP A 71 14.37 -7.93 0.50
C ASP A 71 13.26 -8.69 -0.23
N ARG A 72 12.75 -9.79 0.33
CA ARG A 72 11.69 -10.55 -0.34
C ARG A 72 10.40 -9.76 -0.46
N HIS A 73 10.03 -9.01 0.59
CA HIS A 73 8.84 -8.15 0.53
C HIS A 73 9.00 -7.08 -0.54
N TRP A 74 10.17 -6.44 -0.58
CA TRP A 74 10.48 -5.40 -1.54
C TRP A 74 10.47 -5.91 -2.98
N ASP A 75 11.18 -7.01 -3.25
CA ASP A 75 11.27 -7.61 -4.58
C ASP A 75 9.90 -8.00 -5.12
N GLU A 76 9.06 -8.60 -4.27
CA GLU A 76 7.73 -9.02 -4.66
C GLU A 76 6.79 -7.83 -4.87
N LEU A 77 6.80 -6.83 -3.98
CA LEU A 77 6.03 -5.61 -4.14
C LEU A 77 6.39 -4.90 -5.46
N ARG A 78 7.70 -4.75 -5.75
CA ARG A 78 8.18 -4.14 -6.99
C ARG A 78 7.75 -4.95 -8.21
N ALA A 79 7.90 -6.28 -8.17
CA ALA A 79 7.49 -7.14 -9.27
C ALA A 79 5.97 -7.05 -9.56
N VAL A 80 5.14 -6.91 -8.52
CA VAL A 80 3.69 -6.70 -8.70
C VAL A 80 3.39 -5.30 -9.21
N ALA A 81 4.05 -4.26 -8.67
CA ALA A 81 3.91 -2.88 -9.13
C ALA A 81 4.22 -2.75 -10.63
N ASP A 82 5.32 -3.34 -11.08
CA ASP A 82 5.70 -3.41 -12.50
C ASP A 82 4.62 -4.11 -13.34
N LEU A 83 4.11 -5.26 -12.85
CA LEU A 83 3.11 -6.07 -13.55
C LEU A 83 1.78 -5.34 -13.77
N VAL A 84 1.34 -4.56 -12.77
CA VAL A 84 0.08 -3.81 -12.82
C VAL A 84 0.26 -2.37 -13.31
N LYS A 85 1.49 -2.00 -13.70
CA LYS A 85 1.88 -0.66 -14.15
C LYS A 85 1.47 0.41 -13.14
N LEU A 86 1.79 0.18 -11.87
CA LEU A 86 1.59 1.18 -10.82
C LEU A 86 2.55 2.35 -11.08
N GLY A 87 2.04 3.58 -11.15
CA GLY A 87 2.85 4.74 -11.51
C GLY A 87 2.18 6.08 -11.20
N GLU A 88 2.61 7.12 -11.89
CA GLU A 88 2.15 8.50 -11.66
C GLU A 88 0.63 8.63 -11.54
N GLY A 89 0.18 9.31 -10.48
CA GLY A 89 -1.23 9.56 -10.20
C GLY A 89 -1.99 8.42 -9.51
N ASP A 90 -1.37 7.24 -9.39
CA ASP A 90 -1.80 6.16 -8.51
C ASP A 90 -1.40 6.43 -7.05
N ILE A 91 -2.05 5.76 -6.11
CA ILE A 91 -1.76 5.85 -4.69
C ILE A 91 -0.44 5.12 -4.40
N VAL A 92 0.43 5.74 -3.61
CA VAL A 92 1.70 5.11 -3.17
C VAL A 92 1.43 3.77 -2.46
N PRO A 93 2.33 2.78 -2.55
CA PRO A 93 2.12 1.51 -1.87
C PRO A 93 1.98 1.67 -0.35
N ALA A 94 1.15 0.83 0.24
CA ALA A 94 0.98 0.71 1.68
C ALA A 94 1.75 -0.47 2.25
N LEU A 95 2.34 -0.32 3.43
CA LEU A 95 2.72 -1.45 4.28
C LEU A 95 1.59 -1.76 5.25
N ASP A 96 1.13 -3.00 5.26
CA ASP A 96 0.10 -3.50 6.17
C ASP A 96 0.74 -4.25 7.35
N ILE A 97 0.59 -3.67 8.54
CA ILE A 97 1.16 -4.14 9.80
C ILE A 97 0.03 -4.56 10.75
N GLU A 98 -0.32 -5.83 10.70
CA GLU A 98 -1.36 -6.41 11.56
C GLU A 98 -0.98 -7.81 12.07
N HIS A 99 -1.87 -8.42 12.84
CA HIS A 99 -1.70 -9.81 13.29
C HIS A 99 -1.44 -10.76 12.10
N ASP A 100 -0.33 -11.49 12.14
CA ASP A 100 0.02 -12.48 11.12
C ASP A 100 -0.61 -13.85 11.44
N PRO A 101 -1.61 -14.32 10.68
CA PRO A 101 -2.31 -15.56 11.00
C PRO A 101 -1.47 -16.84 10.76
N MET A 102 -0.24 -16.71 10.23
CA MET A 102 0.63 -17.85 9.91
C MET A 102 2.04 -17.71 10.49
N PRO A 103 2.67 -18.79 11.00
CA PRO A 103 2.15 -20.15 11.17
C PRO A 103 1.01 -20.20 12.22
N LYS A 104 0.47 -21.38 12.53
CA LYS A 104 -0.56 -21.54 13.57
C LYS A 104 0.08 -22.02 14.89
N PRO A 105 -0.20 -21.39 16.04
CA PRO A 105 -1.01 -20.16 16.20
C PRO A 105 -0.32 -18.95 15.57
N GLY A 106 -1.13 -17.98 15.13
CA GLY A 106 -0.66 -16.74 14.51
C GLY A 106 0.23 -15.92 15.45
N GLN A 107 0.92 -14.94 14.87
CA GLN A 107 1.83 -14.05 15.56
C GLN A 107 1.21 -12.67 15.70
N ASP A 108 1.11 -12.20 16.93
CA ASP A 108 0.74 -10.82 17.23
C ASP A 108 1.89 -9.87 16.90
N VAL A 109 1.53 -8.65 16.49
CA VAL A 109 2.50 -7.55 16.29
C VAL A 109 3.38 -7.41 17.52
N ALA A 110 4.69 -7.30 17.30
CA ALA A 110 5.68 -7.19 18.37
C ALA A 110 6.67 -6.05 18.09
N PRO A 111 7.31 -5.47 19.11
CA PRO A 111 8.28 -4.39 18.92
C PRO A 111 9.47 -4.79 18.04
N SER A 112 9.84 -6.08 18.02
CA SER A 112 10.91 -6.61 17.18
C SER A 112 10.64 -6.47 15.68
N TRP A 113 9.40 -6.23 15.27
CA TRP A 113 9.05 -6.05 13.86
C TRP A 113 9.37 -4.64 13.36
N SER A 114 9.42 -3.64 14.27
CA SER A 114 9.56 -2.22 13.92
C SER A 114 10.75 -1.93 13.00
N PRO A 115 11.98 -2.43 13.25
CA PRO A 115 13.11 -2.14 12.37
C PRO A 115 12.93 -2.64 10.93
N GLN A 116 12.33 -3.83 10.75
CA GLN A 116 12.07 -4.39 9.42
C GLN A 116 10.95 -3.63 8.70
N CYS A 117 9.91 -3.24 9.44
CA CYS A 117 8.83 -2.40 8.90
C CYS A 117 9.37 -1.02 8.46
N GLU A 118 10.18 -0.38 9.28
CA GLU A 118 10.81 0.91 9.00
C GLU A 118 11.68 0.85 7.74
N GLU A 119 12.50 -0.20 7.62
CA GLU A 119 13.34 -0.36 6.43
C GLU A 119 12.50 -0.61 5.17
N LEU A 120 11.47 -1.46 5.24
CA LEU A 120 10.59 -1.69 4.10
C LEU A 120 9.84 -0.41 3.69
N VAL A 121 9.34 0.36 4.65
CA VAL A 121 8.72 1.67 4.40
C VAL A 121 9.72 2.63 3.74
N SER A 122 10.97 2.68 4.21
CA SER A 122 12.02 3.50 3.60
C SER A 122 12.25 3.12 2.13
N ARG A 123 12.27 1.83 1.79
CA ARG A 123 12.39 1.38 0.39
C ARG A 123 11.19 1.76 -0.46
N ILE A 124 9.98 1.67 0.09
CA ILE A 124 8.76 2.14 -0.60
C ILE A 124 8.85 3.64 -0.87
N VAL A 125 9.23 4.44 0.13
CA VAL A 125 9.43 5.89 -0.04
C VAL A 125 10.46 6.18 -1.14
N GLN A 126 11.60 5.47 -1.15
CA GLN A 126 12.63 5.65 -2.17
C GLN A 126 12.15 5.28 -3.58
N GLY A 127 11.33 4.24 -3.71
CA GLY A 127 10.84 3.77 -5.01
C GLY A 127 9.61 4.51 -5.56
N PHE A 128 8.76 5.05 -4.67
CA PHE A 128 7.44 5.57 -5.02
C PHE A 128 7.18 7.00 -4.53
N GLY A 129 8.15 7.63 -3.84
CA GLY A 129 8.10 9.01 -3.35
C GLY A 129 7.52 9.15 -1.93
N ASP A 130 6.61 8.28 -1.54
CA ASP A 130 6.08 8.17 -0.16
C ASP A 130 5.60 6.73 0.11
N ALA A 131 5.11 6.46 1.31
CA ALA A 131 4.57 5.16 1.71
C ALA A 131 3.38 5.32 2.66
N LEU A 132 2.26 4.68 2.35
CA LEU A 132 1.13 4.54 3.28
C LEU A 132 1.47 3.48 4.34
N VAL A 133 0.92 3.64 5.54
CA VAL A 133 1.00 2.59 6.58
C VAL A 133 -0.39 2.23 7.06
N TYR A 134 -0.80 0.98 6.81
CA TYR A 134 -2.02 0.40 7.37
C TYR A 134 -1.73 -0.15 8.76
N ILE A 135 -2.48 0.32 9.76
CA ILE A 135 -2.32 -0.13 11.15
C ILE A 135 -3.52 0.25 12.03
N THR A 136 -3.78 -0.50 13.11
CA THR A 136 -4.67 -0.06 14.19
C THR A 136 -3.93 0.70 15.29
N GLN A 137 -4.63 1.53 16.08
CA GLN A 137 -4.08 2.13 17.30
C GLN A 137 -3.55 1.09 18.31
N ARG A 138 -4.15 -0.12 18.33
CA ARG A 138 -3.68 -1.21 19.18
C ARG A 138 -2.34 -1.76 18.68
N GLU A 139 -2.24 -2.06 17.39
CA GLU A 139 -1.04 -2.64 16.79
C GLU A 139 0.12 -1.66 16.79
N TRP A 140 -0.11 -0.36 16.61
CA TRP A 140 0.93 0.66 16.78
C TRP A 140 1.55 0.63 18.19
N ARG A 141 0.72 0.45 19.24
CA ARG A 141 1.23 0.30 20.61
C ARG A 141 2.02 -1.00 20.78
N MET A 142 1.56 -2.08 20.17
CA MET A 142 2.23 -3.39 20.20
C MET A 142 3.55 -3.38 19.43
N LEU A 143 3.64 -2.61 18.35
CA LEU A 143 4.85 -2.37 17.55
C LEU A 143 5.92 -1.55 18.32
N GLY A 144 5.62 -1.09 19.54
CA GLY A 144 6.55 -0.31 20.36
C GLY A 144 6.39 1.20 20.21
N LYS A 145 5.26 1.67 19.69
CA LYS A 145 4.95 3.11 19.48
C LYS A 145 6.01 3.85 18.64
N PRO A 146 6.44 3.32 17.49
CA PRO A 146 7.48 3.95 16.70
C PRO A 146 7.06 5.36 16.22
N GLN A 147 7.99 6.31 16.33
CA GLN A 147 7.79 7.69 15.88
C GLN A 147 7.82 7.79 14.35
N TRP A 148 8.70 7.04 13.66
CA TRP A 148 8.83 7.04 12.20
C TRP A 148 7.48 6.79 11.50
N LEU A 149 6.61 5.98 12.11
CA LEU A 149 5.30 5.65 11.57
C LEU A 149 4.37 6.87 11.57
N LEU A 150 4.46 7.73 12.60
CA LEU A 150 3.62 8.93 12.73
C LEU A 150 3.99 10.02 11.71
N GLU A 151 5.13 9.88 11.03
CA GLU A 151 5.59 10.79 9.98
C GLU A 151 5.11 10.37 8.59
N ARG A 152 4.38 9.24 8.47
CA ARG A 152 3.83 8.73 7.21
C ARG A 152 2.33 9.01 7.12
N PRO A 153 1.75 9.06 5.90
CA PRO A 153 0.31 9.06 5.75
C PRO A 153 -0.28 7.75 6.31
N LEU A 154 -1.22 7.87 7.25
CA LEU A 154 -1.78 6.72 7.95
C LEU A 154 -3.07 6.22 7.29
N TRP A 155 -3.14 4.92 7.07
CA TRP A 155 -4.37 4.20 6.77
C TRP A 155 -4.80 3.43 8.03
N VAL A 156 -5.85 3.88 8.70
CA VAL A 156 -6.19 3.35 10.03
C VAL A 156 -7.44 2.49 9.97
N ALA A 157 -7.37 1.28 10.53
CA ALA A 157 -8.53 0.44 10.75
C ALA A 157 -9.15 0.71 12.12
N HIS A 158 -10.44 1.06 12.12
CA HIS A 158 -11.23 1.18 13.33
C HIS A 158 -12.71 1.11 13.00
N TYR A 159 -13.29 -0.07 13.18
CA TYR A 159 -14.68 -0.36 12.81
C TYR A 159 -15.66 0.15 13.88
N THR A 160 -15.97 1.44 13.82
CA THR A 160 -16.80 2.15 14.80
C THR A 160 -17.81 3.08 14.12
N ASP A 161 -18.93 3.32 14.77
CA ASP A 161 -19.93 4.33 14.41
C ASP A 161 -19.60 5.74 14.92
N ARG A 162 -18.48 5.91 15.63
CA ARG A 162 -17.97 7.21 16.08
C ARG A 162 -17.63 8.12 14.89
N PRO A 163 -17.70 9.45 15.05
CA PRO A 163 -17.42 10.39 13.95
C PRO A 163 -15.97 10.37 13.47
N THR A 164 -15.03 9.91 14.31
CA THR A 164 -13.59 9.83 13.99
C THR A 164 -13.00 8.49 14.46
N PRO A 165 -11.96 7.98 13.76
CA PRO A 165 -11.25 6.78 14.19
C PRO A 165 -10.35 7.06 15.40
N ALA A 166 -10.04 6.02 16.17
CA ALA A 166 -8.90 6.03 17.07
C ALA A 166 -7.65 5.79 16.24
N THR A 167 -6.63 6.63 16.38
CA THR A 167 -5.43 6.60 15.54
C THR A 167 -4.16 6.47 16.39
N PRO A 168 -3.04 6.00 15.79
CA PRO A 168 -1.70 6.06 16.39
C PRO A 168 -1.43 7.42 17.04
N ASN A 169 -1.33 7.46 18.37
CA ASN A 169 -1.09 8.70 19.14
C ASN A 169 -1.99 9.91 18.77
N ASP A 170 -3.26 9.68 18.44
CA ASP A 170 -4.19 10.73 17.95
C ASP A 170 -3.69 11.44 16.68
N ALA A 171 -2.73 10.85 15.97
CA ALA A 171 -2.18 11.38 14.75
C ALA A 171 -3.24 11.43 13.64
N PRO A 172 -3.11 12.42 12.74
CA PRO A 172 -3.99 12.57 11.59
C PRO A 172 -4.01 11.33 10.66
N ALA A 173 -5.16 10.64 10.55
CA ALA A 173 -5.35 9.54 9.58
C ALA A 173 -5.69 10.03 8.17
N THR A 174 -4.99 9.58 7.14
CA THR A 174 -5.24 9.91 5.73
C THR A 174 -6.39 9.09 5.16
N ILE A 175 -6.40 7.78 5.43
CA ILE A 175 -7.47 6.85 5.06
C ILE A 175 -8.01 6.20 6.32
N TRP A 176 -9.32 6.00 6.41
CA TRP A 176 -9.97 5.27 7.49
C TRP A 176 -10.75 4.08 6.95
N GLN A 177 -10.29 2.87 7.26
CA GLN A 177 -11.08 1.64 7.06
C GLN A 177 -12.11 1.55 8.18
N HIS A 178 -13.35 1.91 7.84
CA HIS A 178 -14.39 2.16 8.83
C HIS A 178 -15.40 1.04 8.93
N ARG A 179 -15.50 0.17 7.92
CA ARG A 179 -16.45 -0.94 7.94
C ARG A 179 -16.01 -2.14 7.12
N VAL A 180 -16.47 -3.31 7.58
CA VAL A 180 -16.38 -4.58 6.85
C VAL A 180 -17.78 -5.17 6.80
N ALA A 181 -18.43 -5.11 5.64
CA ALA A 181 -19.86 -5.42 5.47
C ALA A 181 -20.24 -5.40 3.98
N PRO A 182 -21.49 -5.74 3.60
CA PRO A 182 -21.97 -5.52 2.23
C PRO A 182 -21.78 -4.07 1.78
N PHE A 183 -21.49 -3.87 0.48
CA PHE A 183 -21.18 -2.56 -0.08
C PHE A 183 -22.28 -1.55 0.20
N ASP A 184 -21.91 -0.46 0.87
CA ASP A 184 -22.73 0.71 1.16
C ASP A 184 -21.77 1.85 1.54
N PRO A 185 -21.42 2.74 0.59
CA PRO A 185 -20.44 3.80 0.83
C PRO A 185 -20.90 4.80 1.90
N HIS A 186 -22.21 4.86 2.18
CA HIS A 186 -22.79 5.73 3.21
C HIS A 186 -23.19 4.96 4.48
N GLY A 187 -22.91 3.66 4.53
CA GLY A 187 -23.26 2.82 5.65
C GLY A 187 -22.54 3.22 6.95
N PRO A 188 -23.10 2.86 8.12
CA PRO A 188 -22.45 3.10 9.39
C PRO A 188 -21.11 2.33 9.45
N GLY A 189 -20.17 2.88 10.21
CA GLY A 189 -18.95 2.14 10.54
C GLY A 189 -19.24 0.95 11.44
N GLY A 190 -18.42 -0.10 11.33
CA GLY A 190 -18.61 -1.34 12.07
C GLY A 190 -18.26 -2.59 11.28
N PHE A 191 -18.18 -3.71 12.01
CA PHE A 191 -17.84 -5.01 11.46
C PHE A 191 -19.07 -5.92 11.46
N ASP A 192 -19.58 -6.25 10.28
CA ASP A 192 -20.68 -7.21 10.12
C ASP A 192 -20.14 -8.63 10.28
N LYS A 193 -20.34 -9.20 11.47
CA LYS A 193 -19.92 -10.57 11.79
C LYS A 193 -20.64 -11.65 10.99
N LYS A 194 -21.79 -11.35 10.38
CA LYS A 194 -22.58 -12.32 9.60
C LYS A 194 -22.17 -12.33 8.14
N HIS A 195 -21.88 -11.16 7.59
CA HIS A 195 -21.54 -10.98 6.18
C HIS A 195 -20.28 -10.10 6.00
N PRO A 196 -19.10 -10.52 6.52
CA PRO A 196 -17.87 -9.78 6.35
C PRO A 196 -17.35 -9.99 4.91
N VAL A 197 -17.85 -9.18 3.98
CA VAL A 197 -17.62 -9.40 2.54
C VAL A 197 -16.71 -8.35 1.89
N LEU A 198 -16.70 -7.12 2.39
CA LEU A 198 -15.98 -6.02 1.76
C LEU A 198 -15.53 -4.97 2.76
N ASP A 199 -14.23 -4.70 2.72
CA ASP A 199 -13.55 -3.66 3.46
C ASP A 199 -13.74 -2.31 2.78
N GLN A 200 -14.21 -1.32 3.54
CA GLN A 200 -14.62 -0.01 3.02
C GLN A 200 -13.97 1.13 3.79
N ASN A 201 -13.57 2.13 3.02
CA ASN A 201 -12.66 3.18 3.40
C ASN A 201 -13.24 4.56 3.12
N ARG A 202 -12.82 5.53 3.93
CA ARG A 202 -13.01 6.96 3.69
C ARG A 202 -11.66 7.64 3.59
N GLY A 203 -11.44 8.45 2.55
CA GLY A 203 -10.35 9.40 2.53
C GLY A 203 -10.69 10.60 3.40
N LEU A 204 -9.85 10.86 4.40
CA LEU A 204 -9.99 11.97 5.34
C LEU A 204 -9.08 13.15 4.95
N ARG A 205 -8.11 12.92 4.07
CA ARG A 205 -7.22 13.90 3.45
C ARG A 205 -6.98 13.52 1.99
N ASP A 206 -6.21 14.35 1.29
CA ASP A 206 -5.73 14.04 -0.04
C ASP A 206 -4.97 12.70 -0.04
N LEU A 207 -5.25 11.88 -1.04
CA LEU A 207 -4.58 10.59 -1.20
C LEU A 207 -3.10 10.83 -1.55
N PRO A 208 -2.16 10.10 -0.94
CA PRO A 208 -0.75 10.22 -1.26
C PRO A 208 -0.50 9.54 -2.61
N LEU A 209 -0.26 10.35 -3.64
CA LEU A 209 -0.07 9.86 -5.00
C LEU A 209 1.41 9.79 -5.36
N ILE A 210 1.74 8.80 -6.18
CA ILE A 210 3.04 8.73 -6.85
C ILE A 210 3.16 9.97 -7.75
N GLY A 211 4.17 10.78 -7.50
CA GLY A 211 4.48 11.96 -8.31
C GLY A 211 5.01 11.58 -9.69
N SER A 212 5.06 12.56 -10.59
CA SER A 212 5.82 12.40 -11.84
C SER A 212 7.27 12.10 -11.48
N ALA A 213 7.89 11.12 -12.16
CA ALA A 213 9.33 10.96 -12.04
C ALA A 213 9.99 12.30 -12.40
N PRO A 214 11.00 12.78 -11.65
CA PRO A 214 11.80 13.89 -12.16
C PRO A 214 12.31 13.45 -13.53
N ASP A 215 12.14 14.30 -14.55
CA ASP A 215 12.76 14.09 -15.85
C ASP A 215 14.23 13.73 -15.59
N ALA A 216 14.59 12.47 -15.84
CA ALA A 216 15.99 12.09 -15.87
C ALA A 216 16.55 12.80 -17.10
N GLY A 217 17.05 14.02 -16.89
CA GLY A 217 17.58 14.88 -17.92
C GLY A 217 18.55 14.07 -18.78
N LEU A 218 18.20 13.91 -20.05
CA LEU A 218 19.00 13.22 -21.07
C LEU A 218 20.32 13.95 -21.40
N ASP A 219 20.73 14.94 -20.60
CA ASP A 219 21.88 15.80 -20.86
C ASP A 219 23.16 15.39 -20.12
N ASP A 220 23.12 14.50 -19.11
CA ASP A 220 24.31 14.20 -18.29
C ASP A 220 25.14 12.97 -18.73
N LEU A 221 24.87 12.44 -19.93
CA LEU A 221 25.61 11.30 -20.51
C LEU A 221 26.58 11.69 -21.64
N ARG A 222 26.78 12.99 -21.89
CA ARG A 222 27.70 13.45 -22.96
C ARG A 222 29.10 13.84 -22.49
N ASP A 223 29.33 14.04 -21.19
CA ASP A 223 30.60 14.62 -20.73
C ASP A 223 31.62 13.62 -20.16
N HIS A 224 31.36 12.30 -20.19
CA HIS A 224 32.29 11.30 -19.59
C HIS A 224 32.80 10.21 -20.55
N VAL A 225 32.83 10.46 -21.86
CA VAL A 225 33.62 9.65 -22.82
C VAL A 225 34.56 10.55 -23.61
N ALA A 226 35.49 11.20 -22.92
CA ALA A 226 36.63 11.85 -23.54
C ALA A 226 37.84 11.82 -22.61
N LEU A 227 38.32 10.63 -22.25
CA LEU A 227 39.67 10.42 -21.70
C LEU A 227 40.02 8.93 -21.72
N ALA A 228 40.77 8.55 -22.76
CA ALA A 228 41.84 7.55 -22.78
C ALA A 228 41.91 6.86 -24.16
N LEU A 229 42.70 7.42 -25.07
CA LEU A 229 43.40 6.63 -26.08
C LEU A 229 44.90 6.81 -25.83
N PRO A 230 45.68 5.73 -25.64
CA PRO A 230 47.12 5.84 -25.50
C PRO A 230 47.77 6.17 -26.84
N GLU A 231 48.72 7.09 -26.82
CA GLU A 231 49.56 7.44 -27.98
C GLU A 231 50.39 6.23 -28.42
N THR A 232 50.20 5.81 -29.66
CA THR A 232 51.08 4.83 -30.32
C THR A 232 52.39 5.51 -30.70
N VAL A 233 53.48 5.02 -30.12
CA VAL A 233 54.87 5.34 -30.48
C VAL A 233 55.13 4.92 -31.93
N LEU A 234 55.47 5.87 -32.81
CA LEU A 234 56.15 5.59 -34.08
C LEU A 234 57.66 5.48 -33.81
N ILE A 235 58.23 4.32 -34.08
CA ILE A 235 59.68 4.13 -34.23
C ILE A 235 59.95 4.04 -35.74
N ALA A 236 60.85 4.89 -36.22
CA ALA A 236 61.58 4.72 -37.48
C ALA A 236 62.90 3.96 -37.20
#